data_AF-A0A699YY30-F1
#
_entry.id   AF-A0A699YY30-F1
#
_cell.length_a   1.000
_cell.length_b   1.000
_cell.length_c   1.000
_cell.angle_alpha   90.00
_cell.angle_beta   90.00
_cell.angle_gamma   90.00
#
_symmetry.space_group_name_H-M   'P 1'
#
loop_
_entity.id
_entity.type
_entity.pdbx_description
1 polymer ?
#
loop_
_entity_poly.entity_id
_entity_poly.type
_entity_poly.pdbx_seq_one_letter_code
_entity_poly.pdbx_strand_id
1 'polypeptide(L)'
;MSCATSPDKYKKFIEKDPALERRFQQVVVEPPSVSDTISILRGLRAKLESHHTVRIADAALIAAVTLSDRYITDRYLPDKALDLVDEASARVRVEISLKPEMLDKLERRITAREAERRLLRRSAHASRTDALALEEVEAELSRLRAERAEMFEKYEEEKSESSELSSIQEEIDR
;
A
#
# COMPACT_ATOMS: atom_id res chain seq x y z
N MET A 1 18.20 18.03 28.88
CA MET A 1 17.01 17.15 28.98
C MET A 1 15.83 17.96 28.48
N SER A 2 15.24 17.59 27.35
CA SER A 2 14.09 18.27 26.76
C SER A 2 12.80 17.54 27.18
N CYS A 3 11.78 18.30 27.57
CA CYS A 3 10.46 17.79 27.92
C CYS A 3 9.39 18.44 27.03
N ALA A 4 8.34 17.70 26.69
CA ALA A 4 7.22 18.20 25.91
C ALA A 4 5.92 18.08 26.73
N THR A 5 5.07 19.10 26.67
CA THR A 5 3.75 19.11 27.32
C THR A 5 2.79 20.00 26.53
N SER A 6 1.49 19.82 26.72
CA SER A 6 0.50 20.72 26.11
C SER A 6 0.41 22.04 26.89
N PRO A 7 0.00 23.15 26.24
CA PRO A 7 -0.15 24.45 26.91
C PRO A 7 -1.03 24.38 28.16
N ASP A 8 -2.13 23.63 28.10
CA ASP A 8 -3.07 23.47 29.23
C ASP A 8 -2.43 22.75 30.42
N LYS A 9 -1.62 21.72 30.15
CA LYS A 9 -0.89 20.99 31.19
C LYS A 9 0.24 21.84 31.78
N TYR A 10 0.92 22.63 30.96
CA TYR A 10 1.93 23.58 31.44
C TYR A 10 1.31 24.57 32.45
N LYS A 11 0.22 25.23 32.08
CA LYS A 11 -0.52 26.16 32.96
C LYS A 11 -1.00 25.52 34.25
N LYS A 12 -1.44 24.26 34.17
CA LYS A 12 -2.02 23.55 35.32
C LYS A 12 -0.96 23.08 36.33
N PHE A 13 0.21 22.64 35.87
CA PHE A 13 1.17 21.89 36.70
C PHE A 13 2.56 22.52 36.82
N ILE A 14 3.04 23.24 35.80
CA ILE A 14 4.40 23.81 35.79
C ILE A 14 4.38 25.26 36.25
N GLU A 15 3.48 26.07 35.66
CA GLU A 15 3.38 27.52 35.95
C GLU A 15 3.00 27.80 37.41
N LYS A 16 2.33 26.87 38.07
CA LYS A 16 1.96 26.98 39.49
C LYS A 16 3.08 26.66 40.47
N ASP A 17 4.19 26.10 40.00
CA ASP A 17 5.35 25.73 40.82
C ASP A 17 6.55 26.65 40.49
N PRO A 18 6.87 27.63 41.37
CA PRO A 18 7.96 28.57 41.13
C PRO A 18 9.35 27.94 41.01
N ALA A 19 9.55 26.74 41.58
CA ALA A 19 10.82 26.04 41.47
C ALA A 19 10.99 25.42 40.08
N LEU A 20 9.90 24.89 39.50
CA LEU A 20 9.90 24.32 38.15
C LEU A 20 9.93 25.41 37.09
N GLU A 21 9.13 26.48 37.24
CA GLU A 21 9.07 27.60 36.29
C GLU A 21 10.45 28.22 36.05
N ARG A 22 11.26 28.38 37.11
CA ARG A 22 12.63 28.92 37.00
C ARG A 22 13.64 27.96 36.35
N ARG A 23 13.30 26.68 36.21
CA ARG A 23 14.16 25.64 35.62
C ARG A 23 13.79 25.34 34.17
N PHE A 24 12.57 25.68 33.76
CA PHE A 24 12.07 25.42 32.42
C PHE A 24 11.85 26.72 31.66
N GLN A 25 12.62 26.92 30.59
CA GLN A 25 12.32 27.94 29.59
C GLN A 25 11.21 27.42 28.68
N GLN A 26 10.10 28.17 28.56
CA GLN A 26 9.04 27.83 27.62
C GLN A 26 9.51 28.11 26.19
N VAL A 27 9.35 27.11 25.31
CA VAL A 27 9.47 27.23 23.86
C VAL A 27 8.12 26.80 23.28
N VAL A 28 7.41 27.74 22.66
CA VAL A 28 6.12 27.47 22.04
C VAL A 28 6.36 26.88 20.65
N VAL A 29 5.71 25.75 20.37
CA VAL A 29 5.75 25.09 19.07
C VAL A 29 4.33 25.07 18.53
N GLU A 30 4.11 25.82 17.45
CA GLU A 30 2.82 25.88 16.76
C GLU A 30 2.75 24.82 15.65
N PRO A 31 1.54 24.38 15.27
CA PRO A 31 1.37 23.54 14.09
C PRO A 31 1.92 24.21 12.83
N PRO A 32 2.59 23.47 11.93
CA PRO A 32 3.05 24.00 10.65
C PRO A 32 1.88 24.44 9.77
N SER A 33 2.15 25.38 8.87
CA SER A 33 1.19 25.73 7.81
C SER A 33 1.00 24.57 6.83
N VAL A 34 -0.01 24.67 5.95
CA VAL A 34 -0.20 23.72 4.84
C VAL A 34 1.06 23.62 3.97
N SER A 35 1.67 24.77 3.61
CA SER A 35 2.88 24.81 2.78
C SER A 35 4.09 24.17 3.48
N ASP A 36 4.25 24.44 4.77
CA ASP A 36 5.34 23.86 5.56
C ASP A 36 5.15 22.36 5.72
N THR A 37 3.92 21.90 5.94
CA THR A 37 3.59 20.48 6.04
C THR A 37 3.88 19.74 4.74
N ILE A 38 3.54 20.31 3.58
CA ILE A 38 3.89 19.74 2.27
C ILE A 38 5.41 19.59 2.16
N SER A 39 6.18 20.59 2.58
CA SER A 39 7.65 20.56 2.55
C SER A 39 8.23 19.50 3.51
N ILE A 40 7.65 19.37 4.70
CA ILE A 40 8.01 18.32 5.67
C ILE A 40 7.73 16.93 5.08
N LEU A 41 6.55 16.70 4.52
CA LEU A 41 6.19 15.41 3.93
C LEU A 41 7.06 15.08 2.70
N ARG A 42 7.44 16.07 1.90
CA ARG A 42 8.41 15.87 0.81
C ARG A 42 9.77 15.42 1.33
N GLY A 43 10.23 15.98 2.46
CA GLY A 43 11.46 15.53 3.12
C GLY A 43 11.36 14.13 3.72
N LEU A 44 10.17 13.72 4.17
CA LEU A 44 9.90 12.38 4.70
C LEU A 44 9.57 11.35 3.61
N ARG A 45 9.37 11.79 2.36
CA ARG A 45 8.86 10.96 1.26
C ARG A 45 9.68 9.69 1.06
N ALA A 46 11.01 9.82 0.93
CA ALA A 46 11.88 8.66 0.68
C ALA A 46 11.72 7.59 1.77
N LYS A 47 11.65 8.02 3.04
CA LYS A 47 11.46 7.12 4.18
C LYS A 47 10.08 6.44 4.17
N LEU A 48 9.03 7.16 3.81
CA LEU A 48 7.67 6.61 3.69
C LEU A 48 7.57 5.62 2.52
N GLU A 49 8.14 5.97 1.37
CA GLU A 49 8.20 5.12 0.17
C GLU A 49 8.95 3.81 0.47
N SER A 50 10.11 3.90 1.13
CA SER A 50 10.89 2.73 1.57
C SER A 50 10.10 1.86 2.57
N HIS A 51 9.52 2.47 3.62
CA HIS A 51 8.80 1.73 4.66
C HIS A 51 7.61 0.91 4.13
N HIS A 52 6.89 1.45 3.14
CA HIS A 52 5.72 0.78 2.55
C HIS A 52 6.02 0.06 1.24
N THR A 53 7.23 0.18 0.70
CA THR A 53 7.59 -0.35 -0.63
C THR A 53 6.64 0.17 -1.73
N VAL A 54 6.33 1.47 -1.70
CA VAL A 54 5.45 2.12 -2.68
C VAL A 54 6.05 3.44 -3.16
N ARG A 55 5.57 3.95 -4.29
CA ARG A 55 5.92 5.27 -4.81
C ARG A 55 4.80 6.26 -4.51
N ILE A 56 5.13 7.40 -3.93
CA ILE A 56 4.17 8.42 -3.51
C ILE A 56 4.28 9.62 -4.46
N ALA A 57 3.23 9.91 -5.22
CA ALA A 57 3.22 11.07 -6.10
C ALA A 57 3.21 12.38 -5.30
N ASP A 58 3.87 13.44 -5.82
CA ASP A 58 3.87 14.76 -5.16
C ASP A 58 2.44 15.33 -5.02
N ALA A 59 1.59 15.12 -6.04
CA ALA A 59 0.19 15.48 -5.98
C ALA A 59 -0.58 14.75 -4.86
N ALA A 60 -0.18 13.52 -4.52
CA ALA A 60 -0.80 12.77 -3.42
C ALA A 60 -0.44 13.39 -2.05
N LEU A 61 0.80 13.86 -1.88
CA LEU A 61 1.20 14.60 -0.67
C LEU A 61 0.40 15.90 -0.53
N ILE A 62 0.31 16.69 -1.60
CA ILE A 62 -0.47 17.94 -1.61
C ILE A 62 -1.94 17.66 -1.26
N ALA A 63 -2.53 16.62 -1.85
CA ALA A 63 -3.90 16.22 -1.58
C ALA A 63 -4.08 15.79 -0.11
N ALA A 64 -3.18 14.97 0.42
CA ALA A 64 -3.23 14.51 1.80
C ALA A 64 -3.19 15.69 2.80
N VAL A 65 -2.28 16.64 2.61
CA VAL A 65 -2.22 17.84 3.47
C VAL A 65 -3.47 18.69 3.32
N THR A 66 -3.88 19.01 2.09
CA THR A 66 -5.00 19.93 1.85
C THR A 66 -6.33 19.37 2.36
N LEU A 67 -6.57 18.07 2.15
CA LEU A 67 -7.82 17.41 2.56
C LEU A 67 -7.84 17.14 4.07
N SER A 68 -6.73 16.69 4.67
CA SER A 68 -6.67 16.52 6.11
C SER A 68 -6.79 17.86 6.84
N ASP A 69 -6.22 18.94 6.30
CA ASP A 69 -6.39 20.27 6.88
C ASP A 69 -7.85 20.72 6.87
N ARG A 70 -8.54 20.52 5.74
CA ARG A 70 -9.92 20.97 5.54
C ARG A 70 -10.96 20.15 6.30
N TYR A 71 -10.78 18.84 6.39
CA TYR A 71 -11.85 17.93 6.84
C TYR A 71 -11.58 17.24 8.18
N ILE A 72 -10.32 17.19 8.64
CA ILE A 72 -9.97 16.60 9.95
C ILE A 72 -9.63 17.75 10.91
N THR A 73 -10.65 18.20 11.64
CA THR A 73 -10.58 19.43 12.48
C THR A 73 -10.20 19.18 13.93
N ASP A 74 -10.26 17.93 14.39
CA ASP A 74 -9.93 17.51 15.76
C ASP A 74 -8.44 17.19 15.96
N ARG A 75 -7.65 17.25 14.88
CA ARG A 75 -6.21 16.97 14.86
C ARG A 75 -5.44 18.09 14.16
N TYR A 76 -4.14 18.17 14.46
CA TYR A 76 -3.25 19.20 13.95
C TYR A 76 -2.29 18.65 12.89
N LEU A 77 -1.88 19.50 11.96
CA LEU A 77 -0.75 19.21 11.08
C LEU A 77 0.54 19.14 11.92
N PRO A 78 1.58 18.40 11.48
CA PRO A 78 1.64 17.57 10.27
C PRO A 78 1.05 16.15 10.46
N ASP A 79 0.78 15.78 11.72
CA ASP A 79 0.42 14.44 12.17
C ASP A 79 -0.76 13.82 11.40
N LYS A 80 -1.88 14.56 11.29
CA LYS A 80 -3.07 14.08 10.54
C LYS A 80 -2.80 13.81 9.05
N ALA A 81 -1.88 14.55 8.43
CA ALA A 81 -1.54 14.38 7.02
C ALA A 81 -0.58 13.20 6.83
N LEU A 82 0.36 13.03 7.76
CA LEU A 82 1.30 11.91 7.79
C LEU A 82 0.54 10.58 7.91
N ASP A 83 -0.41 10.50 8.85
CA ASP A 83 -1.26 9.32 9.03
C ASP A 83 -2.03 8.95 7.76
N LEU A 84 -2.59 9.95 7.06
CA LEU A 84 -3.36 9.71 5.85
C LEU A 84 -2.48 9.15 4.72
N VAL A 85 -1.24 9.65 4.60
CA VAL A 85 -0.26 9.12 3.65
C VAL A 85 0.18 7.70 4.06
N ASP A 86 0.40 7.46 5.34
CA ASP A 86 0.80 6.15 5.87
C ASP A 86 -0.27 5.08 5.61
N GLU A 87 -1.53 5.37 5.92
CA GLU A 87 -2.66 4.46 5.69
C GLU A 87 -2.90 4.20 4.20
N ALA A 88 -2.83 5.24 3.36
CA ALA A 88 -2.95 5.10 1.92
C ALA A 88 -1.81 4.22 1.35
N SER A 89 -0.59 4.42 1.84
CA SER A 89 0.59 3.65 1.41
C SER A 89 0.48 2.19 1.82
N ALA A 90 0.05 1.92 3.06
CA ALA A 90 -0.21 0.57 3.56
C ALA A 90 -1.28 -0.14 2.72
N ARG A 91 -2.36 0.57 2.35
CA ARG A 91 -3.42 0.03 1.49
C ARG A 91 -2.90 -0.34 0.10
N VAL A 92 -2.15 0.55 -0.54
CA VAL A 92 -1.57 0.29 -1.87
C VAL A 92 -0.62 -0.92 -1.82
N ARG A 93 0.19 -1.02 -0.78
CA ARG A 93 1.08 -2.18 -0.58
C ARG A 93 0.30 -3.50 -0.50
N VAL A 94 -0.82 -3.52 0.23
CA VAL A 94 -1.70 -4.70 0.28
C VAL A 94 -2.24 -4.99 -1.12
N GLU A 95 -2.72 -3.99 -1.85
CA GLU A 95 -3.24 -4.16 -3.21
C GLU A 95 -2.19 -4.73 -4.19
N ILE A 96 -0.93 -4.29 -4.10
CA ILE A 96 0.21 -4.84 -4.89
C ILE A 96 0.55 -6.28 -4.47
N SER A 97 0.40 -6.60 -3.19
CA SER A 97 0.67 -7.95 -2.67
C SER A 97 -0.39 -8.97 -3.09
N LEU A 98 -1.56 -8.52 -3.53
CA LEU A 98 -2.60 -9.39 -4.05
C LEU A 98 -2.21 -9.86 -5.46
N LYS A 99 -2.56 -11.12 -5.78
CA LYS A 99 -2.45 -11.61 -7.16
C LYS A 99 -3.26 -10.69 -8.10
N PRO A 100 -2.77 -10.38 -9.30
CA PRO A 100 -3.51 -9.58 -10.27
C PRO A 100 -4.91 -10.17 -10.50
N GLU A 101 -5.94 -9.32 -10.50
CA GLU A 101 -7.34 -9.77 -10.65
C GLU A 101 -7.55 -10.58 -11.94
N MET A 102 -6.81 -10.25 -12.99
CA MET A 102 -6.79 -10.97 -14.26
C MET A 102 -6.23 -12.40 -14.13
N LEU A 103 -5.21 -12.60 -13.29
CA LEU A 103 -4.64 -13.90 -12.99
C LEU A 103 -5.62 -14.76 -12.19
N ASP A 104 -6.29 -14.19 -11.19
CA ASP A 104 -7.35 -14.89 -10.42
C ASP A 104 -8.52 -15.29 -11.34
N LYS A 105 -8.95 -14.40 -12.25
CA LYS A 105 -9.96 -14.71 -13.28
C LYS A 105 -9.53 -15.88 -14.18
N LEU A 106 -8.27 -15.91 -14.62
CA LEU A 106 -7.71 -17.01 -15.41
C LEU A 106 -7.68 -18.33 -14.62
N GLU A 107 -7.24 -18.31 -13.37
CA GLU A 107 -7.21 -19.49 -12.48
C GLU A 107 -8.61 -20.08 -12.28
N ARG A 108 -9.63 -19.23 -12.07
CA ARG A 108 -11.03 -19.66 -11.95
C ARG A 108 -11.56 -20.29 -13.24
N ARG A 109 -11.24 -19.70 -14.41
CA ARG A 109 -11.63 -20.24 -15.72
C ARG A 109 -10.98 -21.61 -15.97
N ILE A 110 -9.68 -21.76 -15.68
CA ILE A 110 -8.97 -23.03 -15.78
C ILE A 110 -9.64 -24.08 -14.88
N THR A 111 -9.94 -23.73 -13.64
CA THR A 111 -10.58 -24.65 -12.68
C THR A 111 -11.94 -25.13 -13.17
N ALA A 112 -12.76 -24.23 -13.73
CA ALA A 112 -14.05 -24.59 -14.32
C ALA A 112 -13.90 -25.55 -15.52
N ARG A 113 -12.98 -25.25 -16.45
CA ARG A 113 -12.71 -26.09 -17.62
C ARG A 113 -12.10 -27.44 -17.24
N GLU A 114 -11.30 -27.50 -16.18
CA GLU A 114 -10.77 -28.78 -15.66
C GLU A 114 -11.84 -29.66 -15.03
N ALA A 115 -12.88 -29.07 -14.44
CA ALA A 115 -14.05 -29.81 -13.95
C ALA A 115 -14.84 -30.36 -15.14
N GLU A 116 -15.10 -29.55 -16.16
CA GLU A 116 -15.76 -29.96 -17.41
C GLU A 116 -14.99 -31.07 -18.13
N ARG A 117 -13.67 -30.93 -18.30
CA ARG A 117 -12.78 -31.97 -18.85
C ARG A 117 -12.94 -33.30 -18.11
N ARG A 118 -13.02 -33.26 -16.77
CA ARG A 118 -13.17 -34.47 -15.95
C ARG A 118 -14.51 -35.16 -16.17
N LEU A 119 -15.57 -34.40 -16.44
CA LEU A 119 -16.89 -34.94 -16.78
C LEU A 119 -16.86 -35.58 -18.18
N LEU A 120 -16.41 -34.83 -19.19
CA LEU A 120 -16.34 -35.27 -20.58
C LEU A 120 -15.44 -36.49 -20.77
N ARG A 121 -14.29 -36.57 -20.07
CA ARG A 121 -13.42 -37.76 -20.09
C ARG A 121 -14.13 -39.04 -19.67
N ARG A 122 -15.13 -38.98 -18.78
CA ARG A 122 -15.87 -40.16 -18.33
C ARG A 122 -16.86 -40.65 -19.38
N SER A 123 -17.43 -39.76 -20.18
CA SER A 123 -18.45 -40.08 -21.18
C SER A 123 -17.92 -40.17 -22.62
N ALA A 124 -16.69 -39.73 -22.88
CA ALA A 124 -16.06 -39.69 -24.21
C ALA A 124 -16.01 -41.05 -24.94
N HIS A 125 -15.95 -42.16 -24.21
CA HIS A 125 -15.97 -43.50 -24.81
C HIS A 125 -17.34 -43.93 -25.33
N ALA A 126 -18.42 -43.31 -24.86
CA ALA A 126 -19.80 -43.65 -25.20
C ALA A 126 -20.44 -42.65 -26.19
N SER A 127 -19.84 -41.48 -26.36
CA SER A 127 -20.42 -40.38 -27.14
C SER A 127 -19.34 -39.70 -28.00
N ARG A 128 -19.50 -39.76 -29.32
CA ARG A 128 -18.61 -39.09 -30.28
C ARG A 128 -18.67 -37.56 -30.17
N THR A 129 -19.81 -37.00 -29.76
CA THR A 129 -19.94 -35.56 -29.50
C THR A 129 -19.16 -35.15 -28.26
N ASP A 130 -19.17 -35.97 -27.21
CA ASP A 130 -18.44 -35.69 -25.97
C ASP A 130 -16.92 -35.83 -26.19
N ALA A 131 -16.49 -36.73 -27.07
CA ALA A 131 -15.10 -36.86 -27.47
C ALA A 131 -14.58 -35.61 -28.22
N LEU A 132 -15.39 -35.02 -29.11
CA LEU A 132 -15.05 -33.77 -29.80
C LEU A 132 -15.03 -32.57 -28.85
N ALA A 133 -16.03 -32.46 -27.97
CA ALA A 133 -16.07 -31.41 -26.95
C ALA A 133 -14.88 -31.51 -25.97
N LEU A 134 -14.42 -32.74 -25.65
CA LEU A 134 -13.24 -32.95 -24.84
C LEU A 134 -11.97 -32.38 -25.51
N GLU A 135 -11.81 -32.59 -26.81
CA GLU A 135 -10.68 -32.06 -27.58
C GLU A 135 -10.66 -30.53 -27.57
N GLU A 136 -11.83 -29.89 -27.73
CA GLU A 136 -11.99 -28.44 -27.63
C GLU A 136 -11.62 -27.91 -26.24
N VAL A 137 -12.10 -28.55 -25.18
CA VAL A 137 -11.79 -28.16 -23.80
C VAL A 137 -10.31 -28.36 -23.47
N GLU A 138 -9.68 -29.42 -23.99
CA GLU A 138 -8.24 -29.65 -23.81
C GLU A 138 -7.39 -28.61 -24.55
N ALA A 139 -7.79 -28.21 -25.76
CA ALA A 139 -7.16 -27.14 -26.51
C ALA A 139 -7.30 -25.78 -25.80
N GLU A 140 -8.49 -25.45 -25.30
CA GLU A 140 -8.72 -24.22 -24.53
C GLU A 140 -7.93 -24.22 -23.22
N LEU A 141 -7.89 -25.33 -22.48
CA LEU A 141 -7.08 -25.47 -21.27
C LEU A 141 -5.60 -25.26 -21.53
N SER A 142 -5.08 -25.76 -22.66
CA SER A 142 -3.69 -25.52 -23.06
C SER A 142 -3.42 -24.03 -23.26
N ARG A 143 -4.30 -23.35 -24.00
CA ARG A 143 -4.21 -21.90 -24.22
C ARG A 143 -4.29 -21.10 -22.92
N LEU A 144 -5.27 -21.40 -22.07
CA LEU A 144 -5.46 -20.70 -20.79
C LEU A 144 -4.29 -20.90 -19.84
N ARG A 145 -3.68 -22.09 -19.82
CA ARG A 145 -2.48 -22.36 -19.01
C ARG A 145 -1.25 -21.62 -19.53
N ALA A 146 -1.09 -21.52 -20.84
CA ALA A 146 -0.01 -20.72 -21.44
C ALA A 146 -0.16 -19.24 -21.09
N GLU A 147 -1.38 -18.68 -21.25
CA GLU A 147 -1.69 -17.30 -20.89
C GLU A 147 -1.46 -17.03 -19.39
N ARG A 148 -1.89 -17.96 -18.52
CA ARG A 148 -1.62 -17.87 -17.08
C ARG A 148 -0.13 -17.90 -16.77
N ALA A 149 0.64 -18.75 -17.44
CA ALA A 149 2.09 -18.86 -17.22
C ALA A 149 2.81 -17.56 -17.60
N GLU A 150 2.52 -17.02 -18.78
CA GLU A 150 3.10 -15.75 -19.23
C GLU A 150 2.75 -14.59 -18.29
N MET A 151 1.48 -14.50 -17.85
CA MET A 151 1.06 -13.45 -16.95
C MET A 151 1.67 -13.59 -15.54
N PHE A 152 1.84 -14.82 -15.06
CA PHE A 152 2.46 -15.08 -13.78
C PHE A 152 3.96 -14.77 -13.79
N GLU A 153 4.66 -15.07 -14.89
CA GLU A 153 6.07 -14.75 -15.08
C GLU A 153 6.30 -13.24 -15.02
N LYS A 154 5.53 -12.46 -15.79
CA LYS A 154 5.57 -10.98 -15.74
C LYS A 154 5.33 -10.43 -14.34
N TYR A 155 4.36 -11.00 -13.62
CA TYR A 155 4.05 -10.58 -12.25
C TYR A 155 5.21 -10.87 -11.28
N GLU A 156 5.85 -12.03 -11.38
CA GLU A 156 7.00 -12.37 -10.55
C GLU A 156 8.22 -11.50 -10.90
N GLU A 157 8.43 -11.18 -12.18
CA GLU A 157 9.46 -10.22 -12.62
C GLU A 157 9.22 -8.84 -11.99
N GLU A 158 8.04 -8.25 -12.17
CA GLU A 158 7.69 -6.93 -11.59
C GLU A 158 7.86 -6.90 -10.06
N LYS A 159 7.48 -7.99 -9.40
CA LYS A 159 7.61 -8.14 -7.95
C LYS A 159 9.07 -8.24 -7.52
N SER A 160 9.89 -8.98 -8.27
CA SER A 160 11.33 -9.10 -8.01
C SER A 160 12.05 -7.77 -8.19
N GLU A 161 11.80 -7.05 -9.29
CA GLU A 161 12.36 -5.74 -9.57
C GLU A 161 11.98 -4.72 -8.48
N SER A 162 10.72 -4.72 -8.05
CA SER A 162 10.27 -3.86 -6.96
C SER A 162 10.98 -4.17 -5.63
N SER A 163 11.28 -5.44 -5.35
CA SER A 163 11.97 -5.84 -4.13
C SER A 163 13.45 -5.46 -4.16
N GLU A 164 14.11 -5.61 -5.31
CA GLU A 164 15.51 -5.23 -5.51
C GLU A 164 15.70 -3.73 -5.36
N LEU A 165 14.84 -2.92 -6.00
CA LEU A 165 14.85 -1.47 -5.86
C LEU A 165 14.68 -1.03 -4.40
N SER A 166 13.82 -1.70 -3.64
CA SER A 166 13.63 -1.42 -2.21
C SER A 166 14.90 -1.71 -1.42
N SER A 167 15.56 -2.83 -1.68
CA SER A 167 16.79 -3.22 -0.98
C SER A 167 17.96 -2.26 -1.26
N ILE A 168 18.11 -1.83 -2.52
CA ILE A 168 19.15 -0.88 -2.93
C ILE A 168 18.91 0.49 -2.26
N GLN A 169 17.66 0.94 -2.19
CA GLN A 169 17.32 2.20 -1.53
C GLN A 169 17.64 2.15 -0.03
N GLU A 170 17.34 1.03 0.65
CA GLU A 170 17.71 0.83 2.06
C GLU A 170 19.23 0.83 2.29
N GLU A 171 20.02 0.28 1.36
CA GLU A 171 21.48 0.33 1.44
C GLU A 171 22.04 1.76 1.26
N ILE A 172 21.44 2.57 0.39
CA ILE A 172 21.84 3.97 0.16
C ILE A 172 21.52 4.85 1.38
N ASP A 173 20.41 4.59 2.07
CA ASP A 173 19.94 5.40 3.19
C ASP A 173 20.57 5.01 4.54
N ARG A 174 21.44 3.99 4.56
CA ARG A 174 22.15 3.48 5.75
C ARG A 174 23.50 4.18 5.97
#